data_AF-A0A6L8I727-F1
#
_entry.id   AF-A0A6L8I727-F1
#
_cell.length_a   1.000
_cell.length_b   1.000
_cell.length_c   1.000
_cell.angle_alpha   90.00
_cell.angle_beta   90.00
_cell.angle_gamma   90.00
#
_symmetry.space_group_name_H-M   'P 1'
#
loop_
_entity.id
_entity.type
_entity.pdbx_description
1 polymer ?
#
loop_
_entity_poly.entity_id
_entity_poly.type
_entity_poly.pdbx_seq_one_letter_code
_entity_poly.pdbx_strand_id
1 'polypeptide(L)' 'MTVTRFAPSPTGLIHVGNLRTALLNWLIARKAGGTFILRIDDTDTERSRQEFVDAIREDLEWLGLGWDRVEHQS' A
#
# COMPACT_ATOMS: atom_id res chain seq x y z
N MET A 1 1.49 -20.32 1.24
CA MET A 1 1.28 -19.27 0.22
C MET A 1 1.88 -17.98 0.76
N THR A 2 2.73 -17.29 0.00
CA THR A 2 3.39 -16.06 0.46
C THR A 2 2.39 -14.90 0.45
N VAL A 3 2.25 -14.21 1.57
CA VAL A 3 1.39 -13.02 1.69
C VAL A 3 2.25 -11.87 2.18
N THR A 4 2.26 -10.77 1.43
CA THR A 4 2.96 -9.54 1.78
C THR A 4 1.97 -8.38 1.80
N ARG A 5 2.39 -7.25 2.37
CA ARG A 5 1.56 -6.04 2.42
C ARG A 5 2.40 -4.78 2.27
N PHE A 6 1.79 -3.75 1.72
CA PHE A 6 2.20 -2.37 1.92
C PHE A 6 1.15 -1.71 2.81
N ALA A 7 1.59 -1.19 3.96
CA ALA A 7 0.70 -0.64 4.99
C ALA A 7 0.99 0.84 5.28
N PRO A 8 0.71 1.76 4.35
CA PRO A 8 0.93 3.18 4.56
C PRO A 8 -0.13 3.80 5.48
N SER A 9 0.27 4.74 6.32
CA SER A 9 -0.66 5.64 6.99
C SER A 9 -1.08 6.75 6.02
N PRO A 10 -2.38 7.04 5.85
CA PRO A 10 -2.86 8.06 4.92
C PRO A 10 -2.79 9.46 5.54
N THR A 11 -1.59 9.86 5.98
CA THR A 11 -1.31 11.14 6.66
C THR A 11 -0.49 12.11 5.81
N GLY A 12 -0.17 11.71 4.58
CA GLY A 12 0.61 12.48 3.60
C GLY A 12 0.79 11.70 2.30
N LEU A 13 1.37 12.35 1.29
CA LEU A 13 1.76 11.70 0.04
C LEU A 13 2.89 10.69 0.27
N ILE A 14 2.92 9.62 -0.52
CA ILE A 14 4.04 8.68 -0.46
C ILE A 14 5.28 9.31 -1.07
N HIS A 15 6.45 8.89 -0.57
CA HIS A 15 7.75 9.29 -1.10
C HIS A 15 8.56 8.04 -1.46
N VAL A 16 9.75 8.24 -2.05
CA VAL A 16 10.61 7.14 -2.54
C VAL A 16 10.94 6.07 -1.49
N GLY A 17 10.94 6.44 -0.21
CA GLY A 17 11.17 5.50 0.90
C GLY A 17 10.00 4.52 1.08
N ASN A 18 8.77 5.04 1.10
CA ASN A 18 7.56 4.21 1.14
C ASN A 18 7.45 3.34 -0.12
N LEU A 19 7.75 3.91 -1.28
CA LEU A 19 7.74 3.21 -2.56
C LEU A 19 8.67 1.99 -2.57
N ARG A 20 9.89 2.13 -2.04
CA ARG A 20 10.83 0.99 -1.96
C ARG A 20 10.22 -0.19 -1.20
N THR A 21 9.52 0.07 -0.10
CA THR A 21 8.84 -0.97 0.67
C THR A 21 7.68 -1.60 -0.10
N ALA A 22 6.85 -0.79 -0.78
CA ALA A 22 5.77 -1.28 -1.62
C ALA A 22 6.29 -2.19 -2.75
N LEU A 23 7.30 -1.71 -3.50
CA LEU A 23 7.92 -2.43 -4.61
C LEU A 23 8.51 -3.78 -4.17
N LEU A 24 9.26 -3.82 -3.07
CA LEU A 24 9.87 -5.06 -2.59
C LEU A 24 8.83 -6.08 -2.16
N ASN A 25 7.79 -5.66 -1.42
CA ASN A 25 6.72 -6.56 -1.01
C ASN A 25 5.92 -7.07 -2.21
N TRP A 26 5.65 -6.21 -3.19
CA TRP A 26 5.00 -6.58 -4.43
C TRP A 26 5.83 -7.62 -5.21
N LEU A 27 7.13 -7.37 -5.42
CA LEU A 27 8.03 -8.30 -6.11
C LEU A 27 8.13 -9.66 -5.41
N ILE A 28 8.18 -9.69 -4.07
CA ILE A 28 8.20 -10.93 -3.29
C ILE A 28 6.92 -11.73 -3.52
N ALA A 29 5.75 -11.08 -3.49
CA ALA A 29 4.48 -11.75 -3.76
C ALA A 29 4.43 -12.26 -5.20
N ARG A 30 4.75 -11.43 -6.19
CA ARG A 30 4.72 -11.82 -7.62
C ARG A 30 5.68 -12.97 -7.92
N LYS A 31 6.91 -12.93 -7.38
CA LYS A 31 7.89 -14.02 -7.53
C LYS A 31 7.37 -15.35 -6.96
N ALA A 32 6.60 -15.31 -5.89
CA ALA A 32 6.10 -16.50 -5.20
C ALA A 32 4.70 -16.94 -5.68
N GLY A 33 4.09 -16.27 -6.66
CA GLY A 33 2.68 -16.48 -7.01
C GLY A 33 1.74 -16.22 -5.82
N GLY A 34 2.15 -15.33 -4.93
CA GLY A 34 1.48 -15.02 -3.67
C GLY A 34 0.51 -13.84 -3.76
N THR A 35 0.14 -13.32 -2.60
CA THR A 35 -0.82 -12.21 -2.45
C THR A 35 -0.11 -10.95 -1.95
N PHE A 36 -0.35 -9.82 -2.60
CA PHE A 36 0.06 -8.49 -2.17
C PHE A 36 -1.15 -7.68 -1.73
N ILE A 37 -1.14 -7.22 -0.48
CA ILE A 37 -2.24 -6.47 0.14
C ILE A 37 -1.87 -4.98 0.23
N LEU A 38 -2.78 -4.11 -0.21
CA LEU A 38 -2.76 -2.69 0.16
C LEU A 38 -3.58 -2.51 1.44
N ARG A 39 -2.93 -2.21 2.56
CA ARG A 39 -3.62 -2.00 3.83
C ARG A 39 -3.50 -0.55 4.27
N ILE A 40 -4.62 0.17 4.33
CA ILE A 40 -4.63 1.53 4.82
C ILE A 40 -4.51 1.51 6.35
N ASP A 41 -3.43 2.09 6.90
CA ASP A 41 -3.24 2.20 8.35
C ASP A 41 -3.80 3.54 8.85
N ASP A 42 -5.14 3.58 8.98
CA ASP A 42 -5.97 4.74 9.33
C ASP A 42 -6.23 4.87 10.83
N THR A 43 -5.37 4.30 11.67
CA THR A 43 -5.52 4.32 13.14
C THR A 43 -5.36 5.73 13.74
N ASP A 44 -4.64 6.62 13.06
CA ASP A 44 -4.52 8.02 13.43
C ASP A 44 -5.66 8.84 12.81
N THR A 45 -6.79 8.92 13.51
CA THR A 45 -8.00 9.56 13.00
C THR A 45 -7.88 11.08 12.79
N GLU A 46 -6.96 11.75 13.47
CA GLU A 46 -6.77 13.21 13.32
C GLU A 46 -6.01 13.56 12.04
N ARG A 47 -5.03 12.72 11.66
CA ARG A 47 -4.18 12.97 10.49
C ARG A 47 -4.60 12.18 9.25
N SER A 48 -5.38 11.11 9.41
CA SER A 48 -5.84 10.28 8.30
C SER A 48 -6.83 11.03 7.44
N ARG A 49 -6.57 11.10 6.13
CA ARG A 49 -7.48 11.78 5.18
C ARG A 49 -7.70 10.94 3.93
N GLN A 50 -8.92 10.98 3.42
CA GLN A 50 -9.31 10.28 2.18
C GLN A 50 -8.46 10.72 0.99
N GLU A 51 -8.09 12.00 0.90
CA GLU A 51 -7.21 12.53 -0.16
C GLU A 51 -5.88 11.77 -0.25
N PHE A 52 -5.32 11.34 0.87
CA PHE A 52 -4.07 10.58 0.89
C PHE A 52 -4.29 9.11 0.57
N VAL A 53 -5.43 8.53 0.94
CA VAL A 53 -5.81 7.17 0.51
C VAL A 53 -5.93 7.10 -1.01
N ASP A 54 -6.56 8.10 -1.61
CA ASP A 54 -6.76 8.17 -3.06
C ASP A 54 -5.41 8.37 -3.77
N ALA A 55 -4.57 9.30 -3.29
CA ALA A 55 -3.23 9.50 -3.83
C ALA A 55 -2.34 8.25 -3.74
N ILE A 56 -2.40 7.50 -2.62
CA ILE A 56 -1.68 6.22 -2.47
C ILE A 56 -2.09 5.24 -3.56
N ARG A 57 -3.40 5.12 -3.85
CA ARG A 57 -3.91 4.20 -4.87
C ARG A 57 -3.48 4.64 -6.26
N GLU A 58 -3.61 5.93 -6.58
CA GLU A 58 -3.20 6.51 -7.85
C GLU A 58 -1.71 6.27 -8.12
N ASP A 59 -0.83 6.55 -7.14
CA ASP A 59 0.60 6.36 -7.30
C ASP A 59 0.96 4.89 -7.55
N LEU A 60 0.35 3.96 -6.81
CA LEU A 60 0.58 2.53 -6.99
C LEU A 60 0.08 2.03 -8.35
N GLU A 61 -1.08 2.50 -8.82
CA GLU A 61 -1.61 2.19 -10.15
C GLU A 61 -0.70 2.75 -11.25
N TRP A 62 -0.25 4.00 -11.12
CA TRP A 62 0.68 4.64 -12.06
C TRP A 62 1.99 3.86 -12.20
N LEU A 63 2.48 3.29 -11.09
CA LEU A 63 3.68 2.46 -11.05
C LEU A 63 3.46 1.01 -11.53
N GLY A 64 2.22 0.60 -11.78
CA GLY A 64 1.86 -0.78 -12.10
C GLY A 64 1.95 -1.75 -10.92
N LEU A 65 1.97 -1.25 -9.69
CA LEU A 65 2.02 -2.04 -8.45
C LEU A 65 0.63 -2.46 -7.99
N GLY A 66 -0.08 -3.22 -8.83
CA GLY A 66 -1.42 -3.71 -8.50
C GLY A 66 -1.44 -4.62 -7.26
N TRP A 67 -2.47 -4.45 -6.43
CA TRP A 67 -2.73 -5.23 -5.22
C TRP A 67 -3.91 -6.19 -5.43
N ASP A 68 -3.90 -7.29 -4.70
CA ASP A 68 -4.92 -8.33 -4.84
C ASP A 68 -6.08 -8.15 -3.84
N ARG A 69 -5.82 -7.45 -2.72
CA ARG A 69 -6.82 -7.12 -1.68
C ARG A 69 -6.55 -5.74 -1.11
N VAL A 70 -7.63 -5.08 -0.69
CA VAL A 70 -7.57 -3.85 0.12
C VAL A 70 -8.09 -4.16 1.51
N GLU A 71 -7.39 -3.67 2.53
CA GLU A 71 -7.78 -3.78 3.93
C GLU A 71 -7.67 -2.41 4.61
N HIS A 72 -8.49 -2.17 5.63
CA HIS A 72 -8.39 -1.02 6.54
C HIS A 72 -8.02 -1.55 7.92
N GLN A 73 -7.27 -0.76 8.69
CA GLN A 73 -6.83 -1.17 10.01
C GLN A 73 -7.89 -0.92 11.10
N SER A 74 -8.79 0.05 10.86
CA SER A 74 -9.99 0.33 11.66
C SER A 74 -11.01 -0.81 11.69
#